data_AF-A0A948FCE2-F1
#
_entry.id   AF-A0A948FCE2-F1
#
_cell.length_a   1.000
_cell.length_b   1.000
_cell.length_c   1.000
_cell.angle_alpha   90.00
_cell.angle_beta   90.00
_cell.angle_gamma   90.00
#
_symmetry.space_group_name_H-M   'P 1'
#
loop_
_entity.id
_entity.type
_entity.pdbx_description
1 polymer ?
#
loop_
_entity_poly.entity_id
_entity_poly.type
_entity_poly.pdbx_seq_one_letter_code
_entity_poly.pdbx_strand_id
1 'polypeptide(L)'
;MVTTVGKHSNQSELLVKGRKMKLKVLNGRTFSTMITDYDRKVLWMLAPIGRQYMEYDLSAMGRSVPQFFHPEVKINKKKIAKEMVGDRKAIKYAAEVTSPGSARVFDGFLWIAESLPDYPLKWQDPEYQLTVDWQDAKLVELDDSLFALPEGYLKVEPPKPGADVAGHQGQHRPESTAAEKKD
;
A
#
# COMPACT_ATOMS: atom_id res chain seq x y z
N MET A 1 7.74 5.74 6.69
CA MET A 1 7.09 6.07 5.40
C MET A 1 5.78 6.77 5.66
N VAL A 2 5.49 7.86 4.96
CA VAL A 2 4.21 8.56 5.01
C VAL A 2 3.59 8.52 3.61
N THR A 3 2.36 8.06 3.50
CA THR A 3 1.62 8.07 2.23
C THR A 3 0.41 8.99 2.39
N THR A 4 0.31 9.98 1.52
CA THR A 4 -0.77 10.96 1.49
C THR A 4 -1.51 10.86 0.17
N VAL A 5 -2.84 10.72 0.22
CA VAL A 5 -3.73 10.75 -0.94
C VAL A 5 -4.80 11.81 -0.69
N GLY A 6 -4.76 12.90 -1.46
CA GLY A 6 -5.58 14.07 -1.21
C GLY A 6 -5.33 14.62 0.20
N LYS A 7 -6.35 14.61 1.06
CA LYS A 7 -6.28 15.09 2.45
C LYS A 7 -6.01 14.00 3.50
N HIS A 8 -5.87 12.74 3.10
CA HIS A 8 -5.70 11.62 4.02
C HIS A 8 -4.25 11.14 4.01
N SER A 9 -3.66 11.03 5.19
CA SER A 9 -2.29 10.53 5.36
C SER A 9 -2.26 9.30 6.26
N ASN A 10 -1.44 8.34 5.90
CA ASN A 10 -1.15 7.15 6.71
C ASN A 10 0.36 7.05 6.95
N GLN A 11 0.73 6.62 8.15
CA GLN A 11 2.12 6.35 8.51
C GLN A 11 2.35 4.84 8.59
N SER A 12 3.46 4.41 8.02
CA SER A 12 3.85 3.01 8.01
C SER A 12 5.36 2.85 8.20
N GLU A 13 5.73 1.75 8.83
CA GLU A 13 7.08 1.22 8.86
C GLU A 13 7.26 0.25 7.69
N LEU A 14 8.39 0.35 6.98
CA LEU A 14 8.70 -0.47 5.82
C LEU A 14 10.07 -1.12 6.02
N LEU A 15 10.11 -2.44 5.96
CA LEU A 15 11.32 -3.25 5.95
C LEU A 15 11.42 -3.96 4.59
N VAL A 16 12.62 -3.97 4.02
CA VAL A 16 12.90 -4.63 2.74
C VAL A 16 14.19 -5.42 2.87
N LYS A 17 14.15 -6.69 2.48
CA LYS A 17 15.33 -7.57 2.44
C LYS A 17 15.24 -8.45 1.20
N GLY A 18 16.11 -8.19 0.23
CA GLY A 18 16.10 -8.91 -1.05
C GLY A 18 14.71 -8.87 -1.70
N ARG A 19 14.12 -10.04 -1.92
CA ARG A 19 12.77 -10.23 -2.51
C ARG A 19 11.66 -10.40 -1.46
N LYS A 20 11.88 -9.89 -0.25
CA LYS A 20 10.89 -9.86 0.84
C LYS A 20 10.64 -8.43 1.32
N MET A 21 9.39 -8.14 1.64
CA MET A 21 8.95 -6.85 2.14
C MET A 21 8.01 -7.02 3.32
N LYS A 22 8.10 -6.13 4.30
CA LYS A 22 7.14 -6.02 5.40
C LYS A 22 6.73 -4.57 5.57
N LEU A 23 5.43 -4.32 5.50
CA LEU A 23 4.83 -3.01 5.71
C LEU A 23 3.91 -3.08 6.93
N LYS A 24 4.15 -2.25 7.93
CA LYS A 24 3.32 -2.14 9.13
C LYS A 24 2.71 -0.75 9.19
N VAL A 25 1.40 -0.65 9.01
CA VAL A 25 0.63 0.58 9.17
C VAL A 25 0.49 0.88 10.67
N LEU A 26 1.05 2.00 11.14
CA LEU A 26 1.18 2.28 12.57
C LEU A 26 -0.17 2.55 13.26
N ASN A 27 -1.15 3.09 12.51
CA ASN A 27 -2.50 3.38 13.00
C ASN A 27 -3.57 2.45 12.39
N GLY A 28 -3.16 1.28 11.89
CA GLY A 28 -4.08 0.30 11.32
C GLY A 28 -4.97 -0.34 12.39
N ARG A 29 -6.26 -0.55 12.07
CA ARG A 29 -7.24 -1.08 13.03
C ARG A 29 -7.13 -2.60 13.19
N THR A 30 -7.33 -3.34 12.10
CA THR A 30 -7.47 -4.81 12.15
C THR A 30 -6.29 -5.49 11.47
N PHE A 31 -6.20 -5.40 10.14
CA PHE A 31 -5.07 -5.90 9.37
C PHE A 31 -4.06 -4.77 9.15
N SER A 32 -3.08 -4.68 10.06
CA SER A 32 -2.12 -3.58 10.09
C SER A 32 -0.73 -3.96 9.59
N THR A 33 -0.45 -5.25 9.39
CA THR A 33 0.86 -5.71 8.91
C THR A 33 0.68 -6.51 7.63
N MET A 34 1.46 -6.18 6.62
CA MET A 34 1.53 -6.85 5.34
C MET A 34 2.93 -7.42 5.18
N ILE A 35 3.05 -8.70 4.86
CA ILE A 35 4.31 -9.37 4.54
C ILE A 35 4.21 -9.92 3.14
N THR A 36 5.20 -9.62 2.31
CA THR A 36 5.26 -10.03 0.91
C THR A 36 6.53 -10.83 0.68
N ASP A 37 6.38 -11.99 0.08
CA ASP A 37 7.49 -12.82 -0.40
C ASP A 37 7.33 -12.99 -1.92
N TYR A 38 8.17 -12.29 -2.67
CA TYR A 38 8.10 -12.26 -4.13
C TYR A 38 8.62 -13.54 -4.79
N ASP A 39 9.38 -14.37 -4.06
CA ASP A 39 9.86 -15.65 -4.57
C ASP A 39 8.76 -16.71 -4.47
N ARG A 40 8.02 -16.69 -3.37
CA ARG A 40 6.87 -17.57 -3.13
C ARG A 40 5.57 -17.08 -3.76
N LYS A 41 5.56 -15.87 -4.30
CA LYS A 41 4.37 -15.19 -4.85
C LYS A 41 3.21 -15.14 -3.86
N VAL A 42 3.51 -14.83 -2.59
CA VAL A 42 2.51 -14.79 -1.52
C VAL A 42 2.50 -13.44 -0.82
N LEU A 43 1.29 -13.03 -0.46
CA LEU A 43 0.99 -11.87 0.37
C LEU A 43 0.25 -12.33 1.63
N TRP A 44 0.81 -12.04 2.80
CA TRP A 44 0.13 -12.24 4.06
C TRP A 44 -0.32 -10.91 4.65
N MET A 45 -1.62 -10.81 4.95
CA MET A 45 -2.21 -9.72 5.72
C MET A 45 -2.43 -10.22 7.14
N LEU A 46 -1.74 -9.61 8.10
CA LEU A 46 -1.74 -10.02 9.50
C LEU A 46 -2.61 -9.06 10.31
N ALA A 47 -3.42 -9.64 11.19
CA ALA A 47 -4.16 -8.97 12.26
C ALA A 47 -3.53 -9.32 13.61
N PRO A 48 -2.59 -8.50 14.12
CA PRO A 48 -1.78 -8.88 15.27
C PRO A 48 -2.57 -9.09 16.57
N ILE A 49 -3.61 -8.28 16.80
CA ILE A 49 -4.46 -8.36 18.01
C ILE A 49 -5.19 -9.70 18.07
N GLY A 50 -5.73 -10.15 16.94
CA GLY A 50 -6.45 -11.42 16.84
C GLY A 50 -5.55 -12.64 16.63
N ARG A 51 -4.22 -12.44 16.44
CA ARG A 51 -3.28 -13.48 15.97
C ARG A 51 -3.82 -14.21 14.75
N GLN A 52 -4.35 -13.46 13.79
CA GLN A 52 -4.93 -14.00 12.57
C GLN A 52 -4.15 -13.52 11.35
N TYR A 53 -4.18 -14.30 10.29
CA TYR A 53 -3.69 -13.85 8.99
C TYR A 53 -4.60 -14.32 7.85
N MET A 54 -4.64 -13.51 6.80
CA MET A 54 -5.18 -13.87 5.50
C MET A 54 -4.03 -14.03 4.53
N GLU A 55 -4.12 -15.04 3.68
CA GLU A 55 -3.15 -15.31 2.63
C GLU A 55 -3.78 -15.01 1.27
N TYR A 56 -3.04 -14.27 0.45
CA TYR A 56 -3.46 -13.89 -0.88
C TYR A 56 -2.34 -14.17 -1.88
N ASP A 57 -2.72 -14.33 -3.14
CA ASP A 57 -1.80 -14.20 -4.26
C ASP A 57 -1.32 -12.74 -4.38
N LEU A 58 -0.09 -12.53 -4.87
CA LEU A 58 0.46 -11.17 -5.05
C LEU A 58 -0.40 -10.27 -5.93
N SER A 59 -1.17 -10.83 -6.85
CA SER A 59 -2.08 -10.07 -7.72
C SER A 59 -3.12 -9.26 -6.93
N ALA A 60 -3.43 -9.66 -5.69
CA ALA A 60 -4.33 -8.96 -4.77
C ALA A 60 -3.69 -7.74 -4.09
N MET A 61 -2.37 -7.55 -4.20
CA MET A 61 -1.69 -6.39 -3.65
C MET A 61 -2.22 -5.11 -4.30
N GLY A 62 -2.51 -4.10 -3.47
CA GLY A 62 -3.04 -2.82 -3.92
C GLY A 62 -2.17 -2.16 -4.99
N ARG A 63 -2.84 -1.57 -5.99
CA ARG A 63 -2.23 -0.92 -7.16
C ARG A 63 -2.53 0.58 -7.22
N SER A 64 -2.87 1.17 -6.08
CA SER A 64 -3.17 2.60 -5.96
C SER A 64 -1.91 3.46 -5.84
N VAL A 65 -0.79 2.86 -5.44
CA VAL A 65 0.52 3.50 -5.27
C VAL A 65 1.58 2.65 -6.00
N PRO A 66 2.60 3.26 -6.62
CA PRO A 66 3.66 2.48 -7.27
C PRO A 66 4.44 1.62 -6.27
N GLN A 67 4.78 0.40 -6.68
CA GLN A 67 5.48 -0.57 -5.83
C GLN A 67 7.00 -0.46 -6.03
N PHE A 68 7.61 0.63 -5.55
CA PHE A 68 9.03 0.95 -5.78
C PHE A 68 10.03 -0.12 -5.32
N PHE A 69 9.64 -0.96 -4.36
CA PHE A 69 10.50 -2.03 -3.83
C PHE A 69 10.16 -3.40 -4.42
N HIS A 70 9.24 -3.46 -5.40
CA HIS A 70 8.99 -4.69 -6.14
C HIS A 70 10.19 -4.94 -7.08
N PRO A 71 10.77 -6.16 -7.10
CA PRO A 71 12.00 -6.43 -7.86
C PRO A 71 11.87 -6.27 -9.37
N GLU A 72 10.66 -6.45 -9.90
CA GLU A 72 10.34 -6.30 -11.32
C GLU A 72 9.71 -4.94 -11.68
N VAL A 73 9.73 -3.97 -10.77
CA VAL A 73 9.25 -2.60 -11.08
C VAL A 73 10.12 -1.98 -12.18
N LYS A 74 9.48 -1.36 -13.18
CA LYS A 74 10.18 -0.62 -14.23
C LYS A 74 10.01 0.86 -13.96
N ILE A 75 11.13 1.59 -13.96
CA ILE A 75 11.15 3.04 -13.75
C ILE A 75 11.88 3.67 -14.93
N ASN A 76 11.13 4.30 -15.82
CA ASN A 76 11.69 5.19 -16.83
C ASN A 76 11.83 6.58 -16.19
N LYS A 77 13.02 7.15 -16.16
CA LYS A 77 13.28 8.41 -15.44
C LYS A 77 14.20 9.36 -16.20
N LYS A 78 13.80 10.63 -16.28
CA LYS A 78 14.61 11.73 -16.82
C LYS A 78 14.97 12.69 -15.70
N LYS A 79 16.27 12.91 -15.49
CA LYS A 79 16.77 13.86 -14.48
C LYS A 79 16.26 15.27 -14.79
N ILE A 80 15.74 15.95 -13.77
CA ILE A 80 15.26 17.34 -13.85
C ILE A 80 16.16 18.26 -13.04
N ALA A 81 16.42 17.92 -11.78
CA ALA A 81 17.07 18.82 -10.84
C ALA A 81 17.82 18.06 -9.73
N LYS A 82 18.61 18.81 -8.97
CA LYS A 82 19.11 18.39 -7.66
C LYS A 82 18.40 19.21 -6.60
N GLU A 83 17.88 18.55 -5.57
CA GLU A 83 17.09 19.17 -4.51
C GLU A 83 17.45 18.57 -3.15
N MET A 84 17.07 19.25 -2.07
CA MET A 84 17.10 18.69 -0.72
C MET A 84 15.72 18.10 -0.39
N VAL A 85 15.67 16.87 0.09
CA VAL A 85 14.47 16.24 0.66
C VAL A 85 14.74 15.99 2.14
N GLY A 86 14.16 16.83 2.99
CA GLY A 86 14.58 16.90 4.40
C GLY A 86 16.05 17.33 4.49
N ASP A 87 16.86 16.53 5.17
CA ASP A 87 18.30 16.71 5.36
C ASP A 87 19.16 15.97 4.30
N ARG A 88 18.54 15.34 3.29
CA ARG A 88 19.24 14.52 2.30
C ARG A 88 19.29 15.18 0.93
N LYS A 89 20.48 15.13 0.31
CA LYS A 89 20.66 15.49 -1.10
C LYS A 89 19.99 14.44 -1.99
N ALA A 90 19.19 14.90 -2.93
CA ALA A 90 18.43 14.06 -3.82
C ALA A 90 18.51 14.56 -5.27
N ILE A 91 18.42 13.61 -6.21
CA ILE A 91 18.19 13.92 -7.62
C ILE A 91 16.69 13.75 -7.87
N LYS A 92 16.06 14.79 -8.42
CA LYS A 92 14.68 14.77 -8.86
C LYS A 92 14.60 14.33 -10.31
N TYR A 93 13.66 13.44 -10.59
CA TYR A 93 13.37 12.91 -11.92
C TYR A 93 11.90 13.14 -12.26
N ALA A 94 11.59 13.41 -13.53
CA ALA A 94 10.31 13.03 -14.12
C ALA A 94 10.38 11.52 -14.34
N ALA A 95 9.39 10.77 -13.87
CA ALA A 95 9.42 9.33 -13.97
C ALA A 95 8.06 8.75 -14.31
N GLU A 96 8.11 7.69 -15.12
CA GLU A 96 7.01 6.81 -15.45
C GLU A 96 7.31 5.47 -14.76
N VAL A 97 6.39 5.00 -13.92
CA VAL A 97 6.58 3.79 -13.11
C VAL A 97 5.54 2.75 -13.50
N THR A 98 6.01 1.56 -13.88
CA THR A 98 5.16 0.42 -14.21
C THR A 98 5.40 -0.69 -13.19
N SER A 99 4.37 -1.02 -12.41
CA SER A 99 4.41 -2.13 -11.46
C SER A 99 3.93 -3.42 -12.13
N PRO A 100 4.54 -4.58 -11.85
CA PRO A 100 4.13 -5.86 -12.41
C PRO A 100 2.67 -6.18 -12.13
N GLY A 101 1.99 -6.72 -13.14
CA GLY A 101 0.56 -7.05 -13.07
C GLY A 101 -0.37 -5.82 -13.08
N SER A 102 0.14 -4.59 -13.00
CA SER A 102 -0.66 -3.36 -13.12
C SER A 102 -0.78 -2.94 -14.59
N ALA A 103 -2.01 -2.65 -15.03
CA ALA A 103 -2.25 -1.98 -16.32
C ALA A 103 -2.00 -0.46 -16.25
N ARG A 104 -1.94 0.10 -15.04
CA ARG A 104 -1.67 1.52 -14.80
C ARG A 104 -0.17 1.79 -14.88
N VAL A 105 0.18 2.80 -15.66
CA VAL A 105 1.46 3.52 -15.61
C VAL A 105 1.27 4.71 -14.67
N PHE A 106 2.24 4.93 -13.77
CA PHE A 106 2.21 6.07 -12.86
C PHE A 106 3.20 7.12 -13.31
N ASP A 107 2.70 8.30 -13.62
CA ASP A 107 3.51 9.44 -14.06
C ASP A 107 3.66 10.45 -12.94
N GLY A 108 4.87 10.94 -12.73
CA GLY A 108 5.11 11.85 -11.61
C GLY A 108 6.57 12.23 -11.42
N PHE A 109 6.86 12.66 -10.19
CA PHE A 109 8.18 13.08 -9.78
C PHE A 109 8.75 12.11 -8.75
N LEU A 110 9.95 11.62 -9.00
CA LEU A 110 10.68 10.72 -8.13
C LEU A 110 11.96 11.39 -7.64
N TRP A 111 12.17 11.39 -6.33
CA TRP A 111 13.42 11.83 -5.72
C TRP A 111 14.20 10.62 -5.23
N ILE A 112 15.45 10.50 -5.65
CA ILE A 112 16.35 9.41 -5.24
C ILE A 112 17.52 10.02 -4.48
N ALA A 113 17.90 9.39 -3.37
CA ALA A 113 19.04 9.84 -2.57
C ALA A 113 20.34 9.77 -3.37
N GLU A 114 21.20 10.80 -3.26
CA GLU A 114 22.56 10.71 -3.83
C GLU A 114 23.45 9.73 -3.04
N SER A 115 23.20 9.57 -1.73
CA SER A 115 23.97 8.69 -0.84
C SER A 115 23.51 7.24 -0.82
N LEU A 116 22.29 6.95 -1.29
CA LEU A 116 21.71 5.61 -1.34
C LEU A 116 21.20 5.36 -2.77
N PRO A 117 22.03 4.76 -3.64
CA PRO A 117 21.67 4.51 -5.03
C PRO A 117 20.33 3.77 -5.14
N ASP A 118 19.47 4.27 -6.03
CA ASP A 118 18.13 3.75 -6.33
C ASP A 118 17.15 3.67 -5.15
N TYR A 119 17.50 4.22 -3.98
CA TYR A 119 16.57 4.33 -2.87
C TYR A 119 15.67 5.57 -3.04
N PRO A 120 14.33 5.39 -3.17
CA PRO A 120 13.42 6.51 -3.30
C PRO A 120 13.28 7.25 -1.96
N LEU A 121 13.42 8.56 -1.98
CA LEU A 121 13.17 9.44 -0.83
C LEU A 121 11.77 10.03 -0.87
N LYS A 122 11.27 10.32 -2.08
CA LYS A 122 9.94 10.88 -2.27
C LYS A 122 9.36 10.50 -3.63
N TRP A 123 8.06 10.28 -3.67
CA TRP A 123 7.26 10.17 -4.89
C TRP A 123 6.12 11.18 -4.83
N GLN A 124 5.83 11.82 -5.96
CA GLN A 124 4.67 12.68 -6.12
C GLN A 124 4.01 12.41 -7.45
N ASP A 125 2.72 12.07 -7.40
CA ASP A 125 1.83 11.96 -8.55
C ASP A 125 0.79 13.10 -8.43
N PRO A 126 0.97 14.20 -9.20
CA PRO A 126 0.10 15.36 -9.12
C PRO A 126 -1.34 15.08 -9.55
N GLU A 127 -1.54 14.18 -10.53
CA GLU A 127 -2.86 13.86 -11.08
C GLU A 127 -3.76 13.26 -9.99
N TYR A 128 -3.20 12.35 -9.19
CA TYR A 128 -3.94 11.66 -8.13
C TYR A 128 -3.79 12.30 -6.75
N GLN A 129 -3.13 13.47 -6.67
CA GLN A 129 -2.77 14.12 -5.40
C GLN A 129 -2.12 13.14 -4.41
N LEU A 130 -1.27 12.26 -4.93
CA LEU A 130 -0.58 11.22 -4.18
C LEU A 130 0.85 11.69 -3.88
N THR A 131 1.24 11.60 -2.62
CA THR A 131 2.64 11.78 -2.19
C THR A 131 3.05 10.62 -1.31
N VAL A 132 4.26 10.12 -1.52
CA VAL A 132 4.90 9.14 -0.64
C VAL A 132 6.24 9.69 -0.20
N ASP A 133 6.45 9.81 1.11
CA ASP A 133 7.71 10.26 1.69
C ASP A 133 8.35 9.10 2.48
N TRP A 134 9.54 8.68 2.07
CA TRP A 134 10.35 7.69 2.78
C TRP A 134 11.33 8.41 3.70
N GLN A 135 10.93 8.47 4.97
CA GLN A 135 11.68 9.11 6.04
C GLN A 135 12.51 8.07 6.81
N ASP A 136 13.57 8.51 7.47
CA ASP A 136 14.40 7.71 8.37
C ASP A 136 15.03 6.46 7.75
N ALA A 137 15.30 6.48 6.44
CA ALA A 137 15.88 5.36 5.72
C ALA A 137 17.29 5.00 6.20
N LYS A 138 17.50 3.74 6.59
CA LYS A 138 18.77 3.18 7.06
C LYS A 138 19.01 1.82 6.42
N LEU A 139 20.27 1.55 6.07
CA LEU A 139 20.72 0.21 5.71
C LEU A 139 21.13 -0.51 6.99
N VAL A 140 20.45 -1.60 7.30
CA VAL A 140 20.69 -2.43 8.48
C VAL A 140 20.58 -3.90 8.09
N GLU A 141 21.23 -4.76 8.86
CA GLU A 141 21.02 -6.21 8.73
C GLU A 141 19.66 -6.58 9.32
N LEU A 142 18.90 -7.41 8.59
CA LEU A 142 17.56 -7.84 8.97
C LEU A 142 17.49 -9.36 9.04
N ASP A 143 16.95 -9.89 10.13
CA ASP A 143 16.71 -11.33 10.30
C ASP A 143 15.57 -11.80 9.38
N ASP A 144 15.68 -13.02 8.82
CA ASP A 144 14.64 -13.59 7.95
C ASP A 144 13.31 -13.85 8.67
N SER A 145 13.34 -14.10 9.98
CA SER A 145 12.14 -14.28 10.82
C SER A 145 11.23 -13.06 10.83
N LEU A 146 11.75 -11.85 10.58
CA LEU A 146 10.95 -10.64 10.47
C LEU A 146 9.93 -10.72 9.33
N PHE A 147 10.23 -11.52 8.31
CA PHE A 147 9.43 -11.71 7.09
C PHE A 147 8.71 -13.06 7.06
N ALA A 148 8.69 -13.80 8.17
CA ALA A 148 7.92 -15.03 8.32
C ALA A 148 6.56 -14.76 8.99
N LEU A 149 5.61 -15.69 8.83
CA LEU A 149 4.41 -15.71 9.65
C LEU A 149 4.81 -15.98 11.12
N PRO A 150 4.37 -15.16 12.09
CA PRO A 150 4.66 -15.41 13.49
C PRO A 150 3.97 -16.67 14.01
N GLU A 151 4.59 -17.33 14.98
CA GLU A 151 4.08 -18.57 15.55
C GLU A 151 2.70 -18.40 16.22
N GLY A 152 1.83 -19.38 16.01
CA GLY A 152 0.48 -19.42 16.56
C GLY A 152 -0.49 -18.40 15.93
N TYR A 153 -0.17 -17.85 14.75
CA TYR A 153 -1.16 -17.15 13.95
C TYR A 153 -2.08 -18.15 13.24
N LEU A 154 -3.38 -17.88 13.27
CA LEU A 154 -4.40 -18.70 12.63
C LEU A 154 -4.76 -18.14 11.26
N LYS A 155 -4.77 -19.02 10.25
CA LYS A 155 -5.26 -18.64 8.92
C LYS A 155 -6.76 -18.42 8.99
N VAL A 156 -7.22 -17.30 8.45
CA VAL A 156 -8.64 -17.04 8.22
C VAL A 156 -8.85 -16.84 6.72
N GLU A 157 -9.97 -17.34 6.22
CA GLU A 157 -10.31 -17.19 4.81
C GLU A 157 -10.75 -15.75 4.54
N PRO A 158 -10.30 -15.14 3.44
CA PRO A 158 -10.81 -13.83 3.04
C PRO A 158 -12.31 -13.93 2.75
N PRO A 159 -13.10 -12.89 3.06
CA PRO A 159 -14.52 -12.87 2.70
C PRO A 159 -14.64 -13.05 1.18
N LYS A 160 -15.53 -13.96 0.75
CA LYS A 160 -15.81 -14.15 -0.68
C LYS A 160 -16.29 -12.82 -1.27
N PRO A 161 -15.74 -12.36 -2.39
CA PRO A 161 -16.29 -11.21 -3.11
C PRO A 161 -17.78 -11.49 -3.42
N GLY A 162 -18.69 -10.69 -2.87
CA GLY A 162 -20.14 -10.85 -3.06
C GLY A 162 -20.92 -11.48 -1.90
N ALA A 163 -20.30 -11.75 -0.74
CA ALA A 163 -21.08 -11.96 0.48
C ALA A 163 -21.56 -10.58 0.97
N ASP A 164 -22.85 -10.28 0.71
CA ASP A 164 -23.52 -9.07 1.16
C ASP A 164 -23.14 -8.70 2.60
N VAL A 165 -22.63 -7.49 2.77
CA VAL A 165 -22.67 -6.80 4.06
C VAL A 165 -24.13 -6.38 4.26
N ALA A 166 -24.99 -7.36 4.55
CA ALA A 166 -26.35 -7.14 5.02
C ALA A 166 -26.25 -6.49 6.39
N GLY A 167 -26.20 -5.16 6.38
CA GLY A 167 -26.03 -4.38 7.59
C GLY A 167 -25.76 -2.92 7.32
N HIS A 168 -26.60 -2.29 6.50
CA HIS A 168 -27.06 -0.89 6.62
C HIS A 168 -28.04 -0.61 5.46
N GLN A 169 -29.14 -1.38 5.39
CA GLN A 169 -30.35 -0.85 4.78
C GLN A 169 -30.98 0.11 5.79
N GLY A 170 -30.75 1.40 5.55
CA GLY A 170 -31.60 2.44 6.11
C GLY A 170 -33.06 2.09 5.81
N GLN A 171 -33.88 2.20 6.84
CA GLN A 171 -35.31 1.99 6.79
C GLN A 171 -35.94 2.78 5.63
N HIS A 172 -36.27 2.09 4.54
CA HIS A 172 -37.38 2.49 3.68
C HIS A 172 -38.54 1.55 4.02
N ARG A 173 -39.49 2.05 4.82
CA ARG A 173 -40.83 1.47 4.91
C ARG A 173 -41.53 1.67 3.55
N PRO A 174 -42.08 0.62 2.92
CA PRO A 174 -43.02 0.79 1.83
C PRO A 174 -44.44 1.03 2.38
N GLU A 175 -45.09 2.00 1.72
CA GLU A 175 -46.50 2.13 1.34
C GLU A 175 -47.65 1.71 2.28
N SER A 176 -48.65 2.60 2.38
CA SER A 176 -50.04 2.16 2.22
C SER A 176 -50.85 3.23 1.51
N THR A 177 -51.27 2.89 0.31
CA THR A 177 -52.32 3.50 -0.51
C THR A 177 -53.69 3.31 0.14
N ALA A 178 -54.59 4.28 0.02
CA ALA A 178 -56.02 4.06 -0.19
C ALA A 178 -56.72 5.40 -0.50
N ALA A 179 -57.29 5.49 -1.70
CA ALA A 179 -58.33 6.45 -2.05
C ALA A 179 -59.69 5.90 -1.57
N GLU A 180 -60.60 6.75 -1.09
CA GLU A 180 -62.04 6.54 -1.34
C GLU A 180 -62.85 7.85 -1.22
N LYS A 181 -64.01 7.83 -1.86
CA LYS A 181 -64.93 8.89 -2.30
C LYS A 181 -65.91 9.40 -1.22
N LYS A 182 -66.60 10.51 -1.58
CA LYS A 182 -67.95 10.98 -1.15
C LYS A 182 -68.05 11.57 0.26
N ASP A 183 -68.82 12.63 0.53
CA ASP A 183 -69.90 13.33 -0.18
C ASP A 183 -69.70 14.86 -0.19
#